data_AF-A0A1B8JAL9-F1
#
_entry.id   AF-A0A1B8JAL9-F1
#
_cell.length_a   1.000
_cell.length_b   1.000
_cell.length_c   1.000
_cell.angle_alpha   90.00
_cell.angle_beta   90.00
_cell.angle_gamma   90.00
#
_symmetry.space_group_name_H-M   'P 1'
#
loop_
_entity.id
_entity.type
_entity.pdbx_description
1 polymer ?
#
loop_
_entity_poly.entity_id
_entity_poly.type
_entity_poly.pdbx_seq_one_letter_code
_entity_poly.pdbx_strand_id
1 'polypeptide(L)'
;MSVIFYISICYFLYALHLSKKFYIRIIANLLLATITIAAFVAYKKPIIKHQFFMYQQTHRHITNIANSATPNDAIFVAPTTRAGFLYYSYIDNVVLPHEVVDLNMDIKLLQNKMQQAFGGGKNVWFITINHTPEWQKDFIEMVGSSFSNIADFEIDTRDGVIFARIAHKK
;
A
#
# COMPACT_ATOMS: atom_id res chain seq x y z
N MET A 1 15.79 16.38 -6.19
CA MET A 1 15.74 16.97 -7.54
C MET A 1 17.16 17.02 -8.11
N SER A 2 17.38 16.63 -9.37
CA SER A 2 18.72 16.42 -9.95
C SER A 2 19.43 17.72 -10.33
N VAL A 3 20.74 17.81 -10.07
CA VAL A 3 21.65 18.94 -10.41
C VAL A 3 21.63 19.26 -11.91
N ILE A 4 21.45 18.25 -12.75
CA ILE A 4 21.38 18.36 -14.21
C ILE A 4 20.17 19.22 -14.65
N PHE A 5 19.09 19.19 -13.86
CA PHE A 5 17.89 19.98 -14.13
C PHE A 5 18.15 21.48 -13.90
N TYR A 6 18.91 21.83 -12.86
CA TYR A 6 19.29 23.22 -12.56
C TYR A 6 20.20 23.82 -13.63
N ILE A 7 21.21 23.07 -14.08
CA ILE A 7 22.15 23.53 -15.11
C ILE A 7 21.41 23.81 -16.43
N SER A 8 20.48 22.93 -16.82
CA SER A 8 19.66 23.10 -18.01
C SER A 8 18.78 24.35 -17.95
N ILE A 9 18.16 24.61 -16.80
CA ILE A 9 17.31 25.81 -16.59
C ILE A 9 18.16 27.09 -16.58
N CYS A 10 19.30 27.09 -15.87
CA CYS A 10 20.19 28.24 -15.83
C CYS A 10 20.77 28.58 -17.22
N TYR A 11 21.17 27.58 -18.00
CA TYR A 11 21.66 27.77 -19.36
C TYR A 11 20.55 28.25 -20.31
N PHE A 12 19.33 27.72 -20.15
CA PHE A 12 18.17 28.15 -20.92
C PHE A 12 17.79 29.61 -20.66
N LEU A 13 17.74 30.01 -19.39
CA LEU A 13 17.47 31.39 -18.98
C LEU A 13 18.57 32.36 -19.45
N TYR A 14 19.83 31.92 -19.41
CA TYR A 14 20.98 32.68 -19.93
C TYR A 14 20.90 32.90 -21.45
N ALA A 15 20.59 31.85 -22.22
CA ALA A 15 20.40 31.94 -23.68
C ALA A 15 19.20 32.82 -24.08
N LEU A 16 18.12 32.78 -23.28
CA LEU A 16 16.94 33.65 -23.40
C LEU A 16 17.28 35.14 -23.20
N HIS A 17 18.16 35.43 -22.25
CA HIS A 17 18.60 36.80 -21.94
C HIS A 17 19.41 37.41 -23.08
N LEU A 18 20.29 36.61 -23.71
CA LEU A 18 21.12 37.02 -24.85
C LEU A 18 20.33 37.23 -26.16
N SER A 19 19.19 36.54 -26.33
CA SER A 19 18.34 36.72 -27.51
C SER A 19 17.54 38.03 -27.43
N LYS A 20 17.83 38.99 -28.31
CA LYS A 20 17.09 40.26 -28.45
C LYS A 20 15.72 40.11 -29.12
N LYS A 21 15.40 38.92 -29.65
CA LYS A 21 14.19 38.69 -30.43
C LYS A 21 13.06 38.19 -29.53
N PHE A 22 12.05 39.03 -29.34
CA PHE A 22 10.92 38.79 -28.43
C PHE A 22 10.19 37.46 -28.69
N TYR A 23 10.01 37.06 -29.95
CA TYR A 23 9.35 35.81 -30.32
C TYR A 23 10.11 34.55 -29.84
N ILE A 24 11.44 34.57 -29.83
CA ILE A 24 12.25 33.45 -29.32
C ILE A 24 12.03 33.29 -27.82
N ARG A 25 11.83 34.39 -27.10
CA ARG A 25 11.57 34.36 -25.65
C ARG A 25 10.21 33.75 -25.32
N ILE A 26 9.19 34.07 -26.12
CA ILE A 26 7.84 33.50 -25.96
C ILE A 26 7.87 31.99 -26.23
N ILE A 27 8.46 31.56 -27.34
CA ILE A 27 8.54 30.13 -27.71
C ILE A 27 9.29 29.34 -26.63
N ALA A 28 10.40 29.89 -26.13
CA ALA A 28 11.18 29.29 -25.07
C ALA A 28 10.38 29.13 -23.75
N ASN A 29 9.68 30.19 -23.30
CA ASN A 29 8.84 30.09 -22.11
C ASN A 29 7.68 29.09 -22.28
N LEU A 30 7.08 29.02 -23.46
CA LEU A 30 6.06 28.01 -23.80
C LEU A 30 6.63 26.59 -23.73
N LEU A 31 7.83 26.36 -24.27
CA LEU A 31 8.54 25.07 -24.19
C LEU A 31 8.82 24.68 -22.74
N LEU A 32 9.35 25.60 -21.93
CA LEU A 32 9.65 25.35 -20.52
C LEU A 32 8.37 25.04 -19.72
N ALA A 33 7.31 25.82 -19.93
CA ALA A 33 6.01 25.57 -19.31
C ALA A 33 5.46 24.19 -19.70
N THR A 34 5.55 23.82 -20.98
CA THR A 34 5.06 22.52 -21.49
C THR A 34 5.86 21.36 -20.90
N ILE A 35 7.21 21.46 -20.83
CA ILE A 35 8.07 20.44 -20.22
C ILE A 35 7.75 20.31 -18.72
N THR A 36 7.54 21.42 -18.03
CA THR A 36 7.22 21.42 -16.59
C THR A 36 5.86 20.78 -16.33
N ILE A 37 4.84 21.11 -17.13
CA ILE A 37 3.51 20.50 -17.04
C ILE A 37 3.59 19.00 -17.38
N ALA A 38 4.31 18.62 -18.45
CA ALA A 38 4.49 17.24 -18.84
C ALA A 38 5.19 16.42 -17.74
N ALA A 39 6.24 16.97 -17.13
CA ALA A 39 6.94 16.35 -16.01
C ALA A 39 6.04 16.22 -14.77
N PHE A 40 5.24 17.24 -14.45
CA PHE A 40 4.29 17.19 -13.34
C PHE A 40 3.19 16.14 -13.56
N VAL A 41 2.62 16.07 -14.76
CA VAL A 41 1.62 15.06 -15.14
C VAL A 41 2.22 13.66 -15.12
N ALA A 42 3.44 13.50 -15.65
CA ALA A 42 4.16 12.22 -15.62
C ALA A 42 4.51 11.77 -14.20
N TYR A 43 4.77 12.70 -13.27
CA TYR A 43 5.02 12.40 -11.87
C TYR A 43 3.75 12.04 -11.09
N LYS A 44 2.64 12.76 -11.34
CA LYS A 44 1.36 12.52 -10.66
C LYS A 44 0.66 11.25 -11.12
N LYS A 45 0.74 10.90 -12.41
CA LYS A 45 0.05 9.73 -12.97
C LYS A 45 0.40 8.41 -12.25
N PRO A 46 1.68 8.06 -12.01
CA PRO A 46 2.06 6.85 -11.27
C PRO A 46 1.53 6.85 -9.83
N ILE A 47 1.61 7.99 -9.13
CA ILE A 47 1.19 8.10 -7.73
C ILE A 47 -0.31 7.88 -7.59
N ILE A 48 -1.12 8.56 -8.43
CA ILE A 48 -2.57 8.41 -8.42
C ILE A 48 -2.96 6.98 -8.80
N LYS A 49 -2.29 6.40 -9.79
CA LYS A 49 -2.53 5.02 -10.23
C LYS A 49 -2.22 4.02 -9.12
N HIS A 50 -1.09 4.17 -8.43
CA HIS A 50 -0.66 3.28 -7.34
C HIS A 50 -1.60 3.39 -6.12
N GLN A 51 -2.01 4.60 -5.73
CA GLN A 51 -2.96 4.78 -4.63
C GLN A 51 -4.33 4.17 -4.98
N PHE A 52 -4.82 4.39 -6.20
CA PHE A 52 -6.08 3.81 -6.65
C PHE A 52 -6.06 2.28 -6.64
N PHE A 53 -4.98 1.65 -7.11
CA PHE A 53 -4.83 0.20 -7.03
C PHE A 53 -4.77 -0.31 -5.59
N MET A 54 -4.04 0.36 -4.70
CA MET A 54 -4.03 0.01 -3.28
C MET A 54 -5.43 0.00 -2.67
N TYR A 55 -6.24 1.02 -2.96
CA TYR A 55 -7.61 1.09 -2.47
C TYR A 55 -8.49 -0.01 -3.06
N GLN A 56 -8.37 -0.30 -4.35
CA GLN A 56 -9.12 -1.40 -4.99
C GLN A 56 -8.75 -2.78 -4.43
N GLN A 57 -7.46 -3.05 -4.23
CA GLN A 57 -7.03 -4.32 -3.62
C GLN A 57 -7.49 -4.41 -2.16
N THR A 58 -7.36 -3.32 -1.40
CA THR A 58 -7.83 -3.26 -0.01
C THR A 58 -9.33 -3.57 0.05
N HIS A 59 -10.14 -2.95 -0.80
CA HIS A 59 -11.57 -3.25 -0.92
C HIS A 59 -11.81 -4.73 -1.24
N ARG A 60 -11.13 -5.28 -2.26
CA ARG A 60 -11.25 -6.68 -2.65
C ARG A 60 -10.96 -7.63 -1.49
N HIS A 61 -9.90 -7.39 -0.73
CA HIS A 61 -9.56 -8.23 0.43
C HIS A 61 -10.57 -8.08 1.57
N ILE A 62 -11.08 -6.88 1.83
CA ILE A 62 -12.14 -6.67 2.83
C ILE A 62 -13.42 -7.39 2.43
N THR A 63 -13.84 -7.29 1.17
CA THR A 63 -15.00 -8.01 0.66
C THR A 63 -14.79 -9.53 0.72
N ASN A 64 -13.57 -10.02 0.46
CA ASN A 64 -13.24 -11.44 0.64
C ASN A 64 -13.36 -11.89 2.10
N ILE A 65 -12.87 -11.09 3.05
CA ILE A 65 -13.02 -11.36 4.49
C ILE A 65 -14.51 -11.34 4.83
N ALA A 66 -15.26 -10.32 4.40
CA ALA A 66 -16.69 -10.20 4.64
C ALA A 66 -17.50 -11.41 4.16
N ASN A 67 -17.15 -11.97 3.00
CA ASN A 67 -17.85 -13.11 2.40
C ASN A 67 -17.42 -14.47 2.96
N SER A 68 -16.22 -14.56 3.55
CA SER A 68 -15.60 -15.85 3.91
C SER A 68 -15.37 -16.03 5.41
N ALA A 69 -15.31 -14.93 6.16
CA ALA A 69 -15.05 -14.97 7.58
C ALA A 69 -16.28 -15.43 8.35
N THR A 70 -16.04 -16.27 9.35
CA THR A 70 -17.07 -16.66 10.31
C THR A 70 -17.02 -15.75 11.54
N PRO A 71 -18.09 -15.66 12.35
CA PRO A 71 -18.07 -14.89 13.60
C PRO A 71 -17.00 -15.34 14.61
N ASN A 72 -16.45 -16.55 14.45
CA ASN A 72 -15.38 -17.08 15.30
C ASN A 72 -13.98 -16.71 14.79
N ASP A 73 -13.83 -16.19 13.57
CA ASP A 73 -12.52 -15.88 13.01
C ASP A 73 -11.88 -14.65 13.69
N ALA A 74 -10.55 -14.62 13.70
CA ALA A 74 -9.78 -13.48 14.21
C ALA A 74 -9.29 -12.62 13.06
N ILE A 75 -9.64 -11.33 13.08
CA ILE A 75 -9.24 -10.36 12.04
C ILE A 75 -8.30 -9.34 12.67
N PHE A 76 -7.09 -9.24 12.12
CA PHE A 76 -6.06 -8.30 12.52
C PHE A 76 -5.88 -7.24 11.44
N VAL A 77 -5.93 -5.96 11.84
CA VAL A 77 -5.86 -4.82 10.92
C VAL A 77 -4.79 -3.85 11.41
N ALA A 78 -3.91 -3.38 10.53
CA ALA A 78 -2.96 -2.34 10.90
C ALA A 78 -3.63 -0.97 11.09
N PRO A 79 -3.09 -0.08 11.96
CA PRO A 79 -3.60 1.28 12.15
C PRO A 79 -3.77 2.06 10.83
N THR A 80 -2.82 1.90 9.91
CA THR A 80 -2.81 2.54 8.59
C THR A 80 -3.96 2.08 7.69
N THR A 81 -4.40 0.83 7.84
CA THR A 81 -5.49 0.23 7.04
C THR A 81 -6.85 0.40 7.67
N ARG A 82 -6.92 0.66 8.99
CA ARG A 82 -8.17 0.69 9.77
C ARG A 82 -9.25 1.58 9.15
N ALA A 83 -8.90 2.78 8.71
CA ALA A 83 -9.87 3.70 8.12
C ALA A 83 -10.49 3.14 6.84
N GLY A 84 -9.66 2.54 5.97
CA GLY A 84 -10.13 1.85 4.76
C GLY A 84 -10.97 0.63 5.11
N PHE A 85 -10.54 -0.17 6.09
CA PHE A 85 -11.29 -1.32 6.60
C PHE A 85 -12.71 -0.93 7.02
N LEU A 86 -12.84 0.06 7.91
CA LEU A 86 -14.14 0.54 8.40
C LEU A 86 -15.00 1.13 7.28
N TYR A 87 -14.41 1.89 6.36
CA TYR A 87 -15.13 2.50 5.24
C TYR A 87 -15.77 1.45 4.33
N TYR A 88 -15.01 0.43 3.92
CA TYR A 88 -15.54 -0.61 3.04
C TYR A 88 -16.47 -1.57 3.77
N SER A 89 -16.20 -1.89 5.05
CA SER A 89 -17.16 -2.62 5.88
C SER A 89 -18.51 -1.90 6.00
N TYR A 90 -18.49 -0.56 6.13
CA TYR A 90 -19.72 0.24 6.15
C TYR A 90 -20.47 0.21 4.81
N ILE A 91 -19.77 0.37 3.68
CA ILE A 91 -20.38 0.32 2.35
C ILE A 91 -21.03 -1.05 2.08
N ASP A 92 -20.33 -2.12 2.45
CA ASP A 92 -20.79 -3.49 2.22
C ASP A 92 -21.82 -3.94 3.30
N ASN A 93 -22.13 -3.06 4.27
CA ASN A 93 -23.03 -3.32 5.40
C ASN A 93 -22.65 -4.57 6.20
N VAL A 94 -21.34 -4.76 6.46
CA VAL A 94 -20.79 -5.90 7.18
C VAL A 94 -20.11 -5.44 8.47
N VAL A 95 -20.43 -6.10 9.58
CA VAL A 95 -19.77 -5.87 10.87
C VAL A 95 -18.75 -6.97 11.10
N LEU A 96 -17.47 -6.62 10.93
CA LEU A 96 -16.34 -7.52 11.14
C LEU A 96 -15.60 -7.13 12.44
N PRO A 97 -15.71 -7.94 13.52
CA PRO A 97 -14.90 -7.74 14.71
C PRO A 97 -13.42 -7.86 14.35
N HIS A 98 -12.64 -6.84 14.66
CA HIS A 98 -11.23 -6.80 14.33
C HIS A 98 -10.40 -6.22 15.48
N GLU A 99 -9.16 -6.67 15.57
CA GLU A 99 -8.15 -6.12 16.47
C GLU A 99 -7.18 -5.25 15.66
N VAL A 100 -6.86 -4.08 16.20
CA VAL A 100 -5.86 -3.19 15.59
C VAL A 100 -4.48 -3.53 16.16
N VAL A 101 -3.54 -3.89 15.28
CA VAL A 101 -2.16 -4.27 15.65
C VAL A 101 -1.15 -3.27 15.10
N ASP A 102 -0.39 -2.64 15.99
CA ASP A 102 0.64 -1.67 15.63
C ASP A 102 1.77 -2.35 14.82
N LEU A 103 2.10 -1.83 13.64
CA LEU A 103 3.18 -2.36 12.81
C LEU A 103 4.57 -2.10 13.42
N ASN A 104 4.68 -1.16 14.37
CA ASN A 104 5.90 -0.94 15.13
C ASN A 104 6.10 -1.98 16.25
N MET A 105 5.13 -2.89 16.47
CA MET A 105 5.31 -3.99 17.40
C MET A 105 6.36 -4.98 16.88
N ASP A 106 7.09 -5.61 17.80
CA ASP A 106 7.95 -6.75 17.46
C ASP A 106 7.12 -7.81 16.71
N ILE A 107 7.61 -8.28 15.57
CA ILE A 107 6.95 -9.30 14.75
C ILE A 107 6.65 -10.58 15.56
N LYS A 108 7.45 -10.87 16.59
CA LYS A 108 7.22 -11.97 17.53
C LYS A 108 5.96 -11.78 18.36
N LEU A 109 5.62 -10.55 18.74
CA LEU A 109 4.37 -10.27 19.45
C LEU A 109 3.17 -10.52 18.53
N LEU A 110 3.28 -10.13 17.25
CA LEU A 110 2.24 -10.39 16.26
C LEU A 110 2.07 -11.91 16.04
N GLN A 111 3.18 -12.63 15.90
CA GLN A 111 3.21 -14.08 15.80
C GLN A 111 2.49 -14.74 16.97
N ASN A 112 2.80 -14.36 18.22
CA ASN A 112 2.18 -14.92 19.42
C ASN A 112 0.66 -14.69 19.42
N LYS A 113 0.19 -13.49 19.06
CA LYS A 113 -1.25 -13.19 18.99
C LYS A 113 -1.95 -14.04 17.92
N MET A 114 -1.34 -14.17 16.75
CA MET A 114 -1.89 -14.98 15.65
C MET A 114 -1.92 -16.46 16.02
N GLN A 115 -0.86 -16.99 16.64
CA GLN A 115 -0.80 -18.37 17.11
C GLN A 115 -1.81 -18.65 18.23
N GLN A 116 -1.99 -17.72 19.17
CA GLN A 116 -2.98 -17.84 20.24
C GLN A 116 -4.40 -17.90 19.68
N ALA A 117 -4.72 -17.02 18.72
CA ALA A 117 -6.01 -17.03 18.04
C ALA A 117 -6.24 -18.35 17.29
N PHE A 118 -5.24 -18.79 16.52
CA PHE A 118 -5.31 -20.04 15.75
C PHE A 118 -5.43 -21.28 16.65
N GLY A 119 -4.66 -21.35 17.75
CA GLY A 119 -4.76 -22.43 18.74
C GLY A 119 -6.11 -22.50 19.45
N GLY A 120 -6.86 -21.39 19.47
CA GLY A 120 -8.25 -21.33 19.94
C GLY A 120 -9.28 -21.83 18.93
N GLY A 121 -8.86 -22.39 17.79
CA GLY A 121 -9.75 -22.92 16.75
C GLY A 121 -10.30 -21.85 15.79
N LYS A 122 -9.65 -20.69 15.71
CA LYS A 122 -10.07 -19.58 14.86
C LYS A 122 -9.24 -19.53 13.58
N ASN A 123 -9.86 -19.28 12.44
CA ASN A 123 -9.08 -18.86 11.27
C ASN A 123 -8.58 -17.43 11.51
N VAL A 124 -7.39 -17.12 11.00
CA VAL A 124 -6.74 -15.83 11.20
C VAL A 124 -6.66 -15.08 9.87
N TRP A 125 -7.09 -13.82 9.89
CA TRP A 125 -7.01 -12.89 8.78
C TRP A 125 -6.13 -11.71 9.19
N PHE A 126 -5.23 -11.28 8.30
CA PHE A 126 -4.39 -10.12 8.52
C PHE A 126 -4.41 -9.23 7.28
N ILE A 127 -4.58 -7.92 7.48
CA ILE A 127 -4.52 -6.93 6.40
C ILE A 127 -3.75 -5.68 6.84
N THR A 128 -2.79 -5.27 6.01
CA THR A 128 -2.04 -4.03 6.20
C THR A 128 -1.70 -3.35 4.88
N ILE A 129 -1.56 -2.02 4.93
CA ILE A 129 -1.07 -1.15 3.86
C ILE A 129 0.02 -0.25 4.45
N ASN A 130 0.90 0.26 3.59
CA ASN A 130 2.00 1.16 3.98
C ASN A 130 2.99 0.53 4.98
N HIS A 131 3.48 -0.66 4.67
CA HIS A 131 4.58 -1.33 5.38
C HIS A 131 5.91 -1.15 4.64
N THR A 132 7.04 -1.38 5.33
CA THR A 132 8.36 -1.40 4.67
C THR A 132 8.63 -2.75 4.00
N PRO A 133 9.48 -2.82 2.96
CA PRO A 133 9.85 -4.08 2.32
C PRO A 133 10.47 -5.10 3.29
N GLU A 134 11.25 -4.63 4.26
CA GLU A 134 11.85 -5.47 5.30
C GLU A 134 10.76 -6.11 6.17
N TRP A 135 9.80 -5.30 6.62
CA TRP A 135 8.69 -5.80 7.43
C TRP A 135 7.84 -6.83 6.67
N GLN A 136 7.60 -6.61 5.36
CA GLN A 136 6.92 -7.58 4.51
C GLN A 136 7.64 -8.92 4.48
N LYS A 137 8.97 -8.89 4.32
CA LYS A 137 9.78 -10.11 4.27
C LYS A 137 9.70 -10.86 5.60
N ASP A 138 9.89 -10.14 6.71
CA ASP A 138 9.85 -10.71 8.06
C ASP A 138 8.45 -11.30 8.36
N PHE A 139 7.39 -10.66 7.90
CA PHE A 139 6.02 -11.16 8.04
C PHE A 139 5.79 -12.45 7.25
N ILE A 140 6.22 -12.51 5.99
CA ILE A 140 6.08 -13.71 5.16
C ILE A 140 6.87 -14.87 5.76
N GLU A 141 8.10 -14.61 6.23
CA GLU A 141 8.94 -15.61 6.89
C GLU A 141 8.32 -16.10 8.20
N MET A 142 7.75 -15.20 9.00
CA MET A 142 7.02 -15.53 10.22
C MET A 142 5.80 -16.42 9.95
N VAL A 143 4.97 -16.05 8.96
CA VAL A 143 3.78 -16.86 8.61
C VAL A 143 4.21 -18.23 8.09
N GLY A 144 5.19 -18.27 7.18
CA GLY A 144 5.70 -19.52 6.62
C GLY A 144 6.27 -20.45 7.68
N SER A 145 7.15 -19.96 8.56
CA SER A 145 7.78 -20.77 9.62
C SER A 145 6.78 -21.23 10.69
N SER A 146 5.77 -20.41 11.01
CA SER A 146 4.85 -20.68 12.11
C SER A 146 3.66 -21.56 11.72
N PHE A 147 3.21 -21.50 10.47
CA PHE A 147 1.93 -22.07 10.08
C PHE A 147 2.01 -23.12 8.96
N SER A 148 3.14 -23.29 8.26
CA SER A 148 3.23 -24.18 7.09
C SER A 148 2.82 -25.62 7.34
N ASN A 149 3.08 -26.13 8.54
CA ASN A 149 2.82 -27.52 8.88
C ASN A 149 1.40 -27.74 9.42
N ILE A 150 0.79 -26.68 9.97
CA ILE A 150 -0.45 -26.77 10.79
C ILE A 150 -1.67 -26.10 10.16
N ALA A 151 -1.49 -25.30 9.11
CA ALA A 151 -2.55 -24.53 8.49
C ALA A 151 -2.44 -24.55 6.96
N ASP A 152 -3.56 -24.28 6.29
CA ASP A 152 -3.56 -23.80 4.91
C ASP A 152 -3.46 -22.27 4.96
N PHE A 153 -2.49 -21.68 4.27
CA PHE A 153 -2.31 -20.24 4.28
C PHE A 153 -2.22 -19.64 2.87
N GLU A 154 -2.78 -18.45 2.71
CA GLU A 154 -2.75 -17.64 1.50
C GLU A 154 -2.15 -16.28 1.86
N ILE A 155 -1.15 -15.83 1.11
CA ILE A 155 -0.55 -14.51 1.27
C ILE A 155 -0.58 -13.79 -0.07
N ASP A 156 -1.18 -12.61 -0.11
CA ASP A 156 -1.14 -11.68 -1.25
C ASP A 156 -0.39 -10.41 -0.84
N THR A 157 0.53 -9.97 -1.69
CA THR A 157 1.39 -8.79 -1.45
C THR A 157 1.29 -7.76 -2.56
N ARG A 158 0.32 -7.92 -3.46
CA ARG A 158 0.21 -7.09 -4.67
C ARG A 158 -0.10 -5.64 -4.33
N ASP A 159 0.45 -4.76 -5.17
CA ASP A 159 0.20 -3.31 -5.15
C ASP A 159 0.49 -2.65 -3.79
N GLY A 160 1.33 -3.23 -2.93
CA GLY A 160 1.70 -2.65 -1.62
C GLY A 160 0.68 -2.90 -0.49
N VAL A 161 -0.25 -3.84 -0.69
CA VAL A 161 -1.13 -4.37 0.35
C VAL A 161 -0.59 -5.75 0.76
N ILE A 162 -0.46 -6.00 2.06
CA ILE A 162 -0.29 -7.37 2.57
C ILE A 162 -1.64 -7.85 3.05
N PHE A 163 -2.05 -8.99 2.52
CA PHE A 163 -3.18 -9.77 2.97
C PHE A 163 -2.71 -11.17 3.29
N ALA A 164 -3.09 -11.69 4.46
CA ALA A 164 -2.86 -13.09 4.80
C ALA A 164 -4.11 -13.72 5.37
N ARG A 165 -4.39 -14.94 4.93
CA ARG A 165 -5.39 -15.84 5.50
C ARG A 165 -4.68 -17.10 5.98
N ILE A 166 -4.95 -17.51 7.21
CA ILE A 166 -4.44 -18.74 7.81
C ILE A 166 -5.65 -19.51 8.31
N ALA A 167 -5.91 -20.66 7.72
CA ALA A 167 -7.09 -21.47 8.00
C ALA A 167 -6.70 -22.88 8.45
N HIS A 168 -7.54 -23.50 9.28
CA HIS A 168 -7.36 -24.90 9.64
C HIS A 168 -7.53 -25.78 8.39
N LYS A 169 -6.65 -26.78 8.25
CA LYS A 169 -6.76 -27.80 7.19
C LYS A 169 -8.12 -28.49 7.31
N LYS A 170 -8.81 -28.61 6.17
CA LYS A 170 -10.06 -29.37 6.08
C LYS A 170 -9.82 -30.87 6.10
#